data_AF-A0A934DK96-F1
#
_entry.id   AF-A0A934DK96-F1
#
_cell.length_a   1.000
_cell.length_b   1.000
_cell.length_c   1.000
_cell.angle_alpha   90.00
_cell.angle_beta   90.00
_cell.angle_gamma   90.00
#
_symmetry.space_group_name_H-M   'P 1'
#
loop_
_entity.id
_entity.type
_entity.pdbx_description
1 polymer ?
#
loop_
_entity_poly.entity_id
_entity_poly.type
_entity_poly.pdbx_seq_one_letter_code
_entity_poly.pdbx_strand_id
1 'polypeptide(L)'
;MDWLWWPQLALDLVLLAGLGVLLWRLRGGSGSRPATPADLQRFIAEAARLSQDFDRLLAEKRELVGTTLKTLDDRIAHLQAMVSQIKNPPRAQAPSQAPAPAPAPAQTPVPPAAPAASPGGQDFRALVLQLAGQGKSAQEIASATGRPRGEVELVLGLTGQS
;
A
#
# COMPACT_ATOMS: atom_id res chain seq x y z
N MET A 1 -8.73 -48.91 -15.55
CA MET A 1 -9.17 -49.07 -14.14
C MET A 1 -8.12 -49.96 -13.50
N ASP A 2 -7.20 -49.51 -12.66
CA ASP A 2 -7.39 -49.32 -11.20
C ASP A 2 -6.30 -48.44 -10.55
N TRP A 3 -5.70 -47.51 -11.30
CA TRP A 3 -4.57 -46.70 -10.80
C TRP A 3 -4.95 -45.75 -9.65
N LEU A 4 -6.21 -45.35 -9.56
CA LEU A 4 -6.72 -44.46 -8.51
C LEU A 4 -6.94 -45.13 -7.14
N TRP A 5 -6.83 -46.46 -7.03
CA TRP A 5 -7.02 -47.18 -5.76
C TRP A 5 -5.83 -47.05 -4.80
N TRP A 6 -4.61 -47.06 -5.34
CA TRP A 6 -3.38 -46.90 -4.57
C TRP A 6 -3.24 -45.57 -3.81
N PRO A 7 -3.52 -44.39 -4.41
CA PRO A 7 -3.42 -43.14 -3.68
C PRO A 7 -4.46 -43.04 -2.55
N GLN A 8 -5.64 -43.64 -2.73
CA GLN A 8 -6.69 -43.65 -1.71
C GLN A 8 -6.28 -44.52 -0.50
N LEU A 9 -5.73 -45.71 -0.74
CA LEU A 9 -5.22 -46.58 0.32
C LEU A 9 -4.06 -45.93 1.10
N ALA A 10 -3.17 -45.25 0.40
CA ALA A 10 -2.05 -44.53 1.02
C ALA A 10 -2.55 -43.38 1.91
N LEU A 11 -3.57 -42.64 1.47
CA LEU A 11 -4.17 -41.56 2.25
C LEU A 11 -4.85 -42.08 3.52
N ASP A 12 -5.62 -43.16 3.41
CA ASP A 12 -6.29 -43.77 4.58
C ASP A 12 -5.29 -44.32 5.59
N LEU A 13 -4.18 -44.91 5.13
CA LEU A 13 -3.11 -45.40 6.00
C LEU A 13 -2.42 -44.25 6.76
N VAL A 14 -2.17 -43.13 6.07
CA VAL A 14 -1.60 -41.92 6.69
C VAL A 14 -2.56 -41.34 7.72
N LEU A 15 -3.86 -41.33 7.41
CA LEU A 15 -4.88 -40.80 8.32
C LEU A 15 -5.02 -41.66 9.58
N LEU A 16 -5.02 -42.99 9.42
CA LEU A 16 -5.01 -43.95 10.53
C LEU A 16 -3.74 -43.86 11.37
N ALA A 17 -2.57 -43.74 10.74
CA ALA A 17 -1.31 -43.56 11.45
C ALA A 17 -1.29 -42.25 12.24
N GLY A 18 -1.74 -41.16 11.62
CA GLY A 18 -1.88 -39.85 12.27
C GLY A 18 -2.83 -39.90 13.46
N LEU A 19 -3.99 -40.56 13.31
CA LEU A 19 -4.95 -40.75 14.39
C LEU A 19 -4.39 -41.62 15.52
N GLY A 20 -3.64 -42.67 15.19
CA GLY A 20 -2.95 -43.53 16.14
C GLY A 20 -1.89 -42.77 16.94
N VAL A 21 -1.07 -41.95 16.28
CA VAL A 21 -0.09 -41.07 16.93
C VAL A 21 -0.79 -40.04 17.81
N LEU A 22 -1.89 -39.45 17.35
CA LEU A 22 -2.68 -38.49 18.12
C LEU A 22 -3.26 -39.13 19.38
N LEU A 23 -3.86 -40.32 19.26
CA LEU A 23 -4.40 -41.08 20.39
C LEU A 23 -3.30 -41.52 21.36
N TRP A 24 -2.15 -41.93 20.85
CA TRP A 24 -1.03 -42.31 21.70
C TRP A 24 -0.45 -41.10 22.43
N ARG A 25 -0.41 -39.93 21.77
CA ARG A 25 0.00 -38.67 22.39
C ARG A 25 -0.99 -38.20 23.46
N LEU A 26 -2.30 -38.33 23.21
CA LEU A 26 -3.33 -38.01 24.21
C LEU A 26 -3.27 -38.98 25.39
N ARG A 27 -3.07 -40.27 25.12
CA ARG A 27 -3.04 -41.31 26.16
C ARG A 27 -1.74 -41.29 26.99
N GLY A 28 -0.61 -40.94 26.38
CA GLY A 28 0.68 -40.80 27.06
C GLY A 28 0.84 -39.48 27.84
N GLY A 29 0.05 -38.46 27.54
CA GLY A 29 0.07 -37.16 28.22
C GLY A 29 -0.92 -37.02 29.38
N SER A 30 -1.89 -37.95 29.52
CA SER A 30 -2.97 -37.87 30.52
C SER A 30 -2.58 -38.49 31.87
N GLY A 31 -1.42 -38.10 32.39
CA GLY A 31 -1.20 -38.05 33.84
C GLY A 31 -1.81 -36.78 34.43
N SER A 32 -2.98 -36.36 33.95
CA SER A 32 -3.70 -35.20 34.48
C SER A 32 -4.02 -35.47 35.93
N ARG A 33 -3.17 -34.91 36.80
CA ARG A 33 -3.54 -34.54 38.16
C ARG A 33 -4.97 -33.99 38.11
N PRO A 34 -5.90 -34.47 38.94
CA PRO A 34 -7.26 -33.90 38.96
C PRO A 34 -7.12 -32.40 39.11
N ALA A 35 -7.61 -31.65 38.12
CA ALA A 35 -7.49 -30.20 38.08
C ALA A 35 -7.99 -29.67 39.41
N THR A 36 -7.09 -29.05 40.19
CA THR A 36 -7.49 -28.53 41.48
C THR A 36 -8.46 -27.37 41.24
N PRO A 37 -9.41 -27.10 42.15
CA PRO A 37 -10.30 -25.95 42.01
C PRO A 37 -9.53 -24.63 41.83
N ALA A 38 -8.30 -24.54 42.32
CA ALA A 38 -7.41 -23.41 42.10
C ALA A 38 -6.92 -23.29 40.64
N ASP A 39 -6.61 -24.40 39.98
CA ASP A 39 -6.22 -24.41 38.56
C ASP A 39 -7.38 -23.97 37.66
N LEU A 40 -8.60 -24.39 37.99
CA LEU A 40 -9.81 -23.97 37.26
C LEU A 40 -10.04 -22.46 37.41
N GLN A 41 -9.92 -21.92 38.62
CA GLN A 41 -10.05 -20.48 38.86
C GLN A 41 -8.99 -19.68 38.10
N ARG A 42 -7.75 -20.17 38.07
CA ARG A 42 -6.68 -19.56 37.30
C ARG A 42 -6.97 -19.59 35.80
N PHE A 43 -7.45 -20.73 35.29
CA PHE A 43 -7.84 -20.84 33.88
C PHE A 43 -8.99 -19.89 33.52
N ILE A 44 -9.99 -19.75 34.41
CA ILE A 44 -11.10 -18.80 34.21
C ILE A 44 -10.58 -17.36 34.20
N ALA A 45 -9.66 -17.01 35.11
CA ALA A 45 -9.06 -15.68 35.15
C ALA A 45 -8.19 -15.40 33.90
N GLU A 46 -7.42 -16.39 33.44
CA GLU A 46 -6.63 -16.31 32.21
C GLU A 46 -7.53 -16.21 30.96
N ALA A 47 -8.63 -16.97 30.91
CA ALA A 47 -9.61 -16.90 29.83
C ALA A 47 -10.34 -15.54 29.80
N ALA A 48 -10.69 -14.98 30.95
CA ALA A 48 -11.29 -13.65 31.05
C ALA A 48 -10.33 -12.56 30.53
N ARG A 49 -9.05 -12.65 30.92
CA ARG A 49 -8.02 -11.74 30.42
C ARG A 49 -7.82 -11.89 28.91
N LEU A 50 -7.77 -13.13 28.41
CA LEU A 50 -7.63 -13.39 26.99
C LEU A 50 -8.82 -12.86 26.18
N SER A 51 -10.04 -13.01 26.70
CA SER A 51 -11.24 -12.43 26.09
C SER A 51 -11.14 -10.90 26.02
N GLN A 52 -10.68 -10.26 27.10
CA GLN A 52 -10.50 -8.81 27.14
C GLN A 52 -9.44 -8.34 26.13
N ASP A 53 -8.34 -9.09 25.97
CA ASP A 53 -7.33 -8.82 24.95
C ASP A 53 -7.87 -9.02 23.53
N PHE A 54 -8.70 -10.05 23.30
CA PHE A 54 -9.39 -10.24 22.02
C PHE A 54 -10.35 -9.11 21.69
N ASP A 55 -11.15 -8.64 22.65
CA ASP A 55 -12.08 -7.53 22.45
C ASP A 55 -11.32 -6.24 22.09
N ARG A 56 -10.19 -5.99 22.76
CA ARG A 56 -9.29 -4.89 22.43
C ARG A 56 -8.74 -5.02 21.01
N LEU A 57 -8.23 -6.20 20.63
CA LEU A 57 -7.72 -6.45 19.29
C LEU A 57 -8.80 -6.30 18.21
N LEU A 58 -10.05 -6.69 18.51
CA LEU A 58 -11.18 -6.49 17.61
C LEU A 58 -11.52 -5.01 17.42
N ALA A 59 -11.46 -4.22 18.50
CA ALA A 59 -11.64 -2.77 18.43
C ALA A 59 -10.53 -2.11 17.58
N GLU A 60 -9.27 -2.45 17.83
CA GLU A 60 -8.11 -1.96 17.06
C GLU A 60 -8.22 -2.36 15.58
N LYS A 61 -8.61 -3.62 15.29
CA LYS A 61 -8.84 -4.05 13.90
C LYS A 61 -10.01 -3.33 13.24
N ARG A 62 -11.10 -3.07 13.96
CA ARG A 62 -12.25 -2.33 13.43
C ARG A 62 -11.87 -0.90 13.07
N GLU A 63 -11.03 -0.25 13.88
CA GLU A 63 -10.49 1.08 13.60
C GLU A 63 -9.56 1.06 12.37
N LEU A 64 -8.67 0.06 12.26
CA LEU A 64 -7.79 -0.10 11.11
C LEU A 64 -8.57 -0.34 9.81
N VAL A 65 -9.63 -1.14 9.87
CA VAL A 65 -10.53 -1.37 8.72
C VAL A 65 -11.26 -0.07 8.37
N GLY A 66 -11.76 0.68 9.35
CA GLY A 66 -12.45 1.95 9.12
C GLY A 66 -11.55 3.00 8.44
N THR A 67 -10.31 3.12 8.91
CA THR A 67 -9.32 4.04 8.31
C THR A 67 -8.91 3.62 6.89
N THR A 68 -8.77 2.31 6.65
CA THR A 68 -8.48 1.79 5.31
C THR A 68 -9.64 2.04 4.35
N LEU A 69 -10.88 1.78 4.77
CA LEU A 69 -12.08 2.07 3.98
C LEU A 69 -12.17 3.56 3.63
N LYS A 70 -11.98 4.45 4.62
CA LYS A 70 -11.96 5.89 4.37
C LYS A 70 -10.88 6.32 3.38
N THR A 71 -9.69 5.74 3.49
CA THR A 71 -8.58 6.00 2.54
C THR A 71 -8.93 5.54 1.12
N LEU A 72 -9.64 4.41 0.99
CA LEU A 72 -10.11 3.92 -0.31
C LEU A 72 -11.19 4.85 -0.88
N ASP A 73 -12.15 5.30 -0.07
CA ASP A 73 -13.19 6.23 -0.48
C ASP A 73 -12.60 7.56 -0.98
N ASP A 74 -11.64 8.12 -0.24
CA ASP A 74 -10.93 9.36 -0.63
C ASP A 74 -10.19 9.18 -1.98
N ARG A 75 -9.56 8.02 -2.19
CA ARG A 75 -8.90 7.70 -3.46
C ARG A 75 -9.91 7.55 -4.59
N ILE A 76 -11.06 6.93 -4.36
CA ILE A 76 -12.13 6.81 -5.35
C ILE A 76 -12.66 8.20 -5.73
N ALA A 77 -12.93 9.05 -4.75
CA ALA A 77 -13.39 10.42 -4.98
C ALA A 77 -12.37 11.23 -5.79
N HIS A 78 -11.08 11.11 -5.46
CA HIS A 78 -9.99 11.76 -6.19
C HIS A 78 -9.90 11.27 -7.65
N LEU A 79 -9.97 9.95 -7.88
CA LEU A 79 -9.99 9.38 -9.24
C LEU A 79 -11.21 9.85 -10.04
N GLN A 80 -12.39 9.90 -9.42
CA GLN A 80 -13.60 10.42 -10.07
C GLN A 80 -13.49 11.91 -10.42
N ALA A 81 -12.86 12.71 -9.57
CA ALA A 81 -12.60 14.12 -9.85
C ALA A 81 -11.66 14.29 -11.06
N MET A 82 -10.58 13.50 -11.12
CA MET A 82 -9.68 13.51 -12.29
C MET A 82 -10.39 13.08 -13.57
N VAL A 83 -11.20 12.00 -13.52
CA VAL A 83 -12.00 11.56 -14.67
C VAL A 83 -12.98 12.65 -15.11
N SER A 84 -13.60 13.35 -14.16
CA SER A 84 -14.54 14.45 -14.46
C SER A 84 -13.86 15.65 -15.10
N GLN A 85 -12.63 15.99 -14.69
CA GLN A 85 -11.81 17.04 -15.34
C GLN A 85 -11.42 16.65 -16.77
N ILE A 86 -11.11 15.38 -17.01
CA ILE A 86 -10.80 14.89 -18.37
C ILE A 86 -12.05 14.90 -19.25
N LYS A 87 -13.20 14.50 -18.70
CA LYS A 87 -14.48 14.44 -19.44
C LYS A 87 -15.03 15.83 -19.77
N ASN A 88 -14.83 16.79 -18.86
CA ASN A 88 -15.19 18.19 -19.06
C ASN A 88 -13.91 19.04 -19.06
N PRO A 89 -13.10 19.00 -20.13
CA PRO A 89 -11.99 19.94 -20.25
C PRO A 89 -12.59 21.34 -20.11
N PRO A 90 -11.96 22.26 -19.36
CA PRO A 90 -12.45 23.62 -19.23
C PRO A 90 -12.58 24.17 -20.64
N ARG A 91 -13.85 24.30 -21.08
CA ARG A 91 -14.17 24.86 -22.39
C ARG A 91 -13.67 26.28 -22.32
N ALA A 92 -12.53 26.52 -22.95
CA ALA A 92 -11.97 27.85 -23.10
C ALA A 92 -13.12 28.76 -23.51
N GLN A 93 -13.54 29.65 -22.61
CA GLN A 93 -14.50 30.68 -22.92
C GLN A 93 -13.81 31.52 -23.98
N ALA A 94 -14.15 31.30 -25.25
CA ALA A 94 -13.75 32.15 -26.34
C ALA A 94 -14.46 33.50 -26.14
N PRO A 95 -13.75 34.63 -25.92
CA PRO A 95 -14.34 35.92 -26.12
C PRO A 95 -14.34 36.16 -27.65
N SER A 96 -15.41 35.71 -28.31
CA SER A 96 -15.73 36.17 -29.65
C SER A 96 -16.43 37.52 -29.55
N GLN A 97 -15.67 38.61 -29.71
CA GLN A 97 -16.15 39.84 -30.35
C GLN A 97 -14.97 40.78 -30.65
N ALA A 98 -14.59 40.84 -31.92
CA ALA A 98 -13.97 41.97 -32.61
C ALA A 98 -14.44 41.88 -34.08
N PRO A 99 -14.72 42.98 -34.80
CA PRO A 99 -13.66 43.92 -35.25
C PRO A 99 -14.15 45.41 -35.26
N ALA A 100 -13.40 46.51 -35.41
CA ALA A 100 -12.11 46.86 -36.04
C ALA A 100 -11.68 48.29 -35.51
N PRO A 101 -10.73 49.05 -36.12
CA PRO A 101 -9.30 49.12 -35.75
C PRO A 101 -8.74 50.55 -35.47
N ALA A 102 -7.67 50.68 -34.68
CA ALA A 102 -6.63 51.73 -34.81
C ALA A 102 -5.40 51.41 -33.91
N PRO A 103 -4.17 51.83 -34.28
CA PRO A 103 -2.93 51.14 -33.94
C PRO A 103 -2.16 51.75 -32.75
N ALA A 104 -1.58 50.91 -31.88
CA ALA A 104 -0.44 51.27 -31.04
C ALA A 104 0.36 50.00 -30.67
N PRO A 105 1.71 50.02 -30.75
CA PRO A 105 2.53 48.83 -30.63
C PRO A 105 2.90 48.52 -29.17
N ALA A 106 2.54 47.34 -28.66
CA ALA A 106 3.18 46.78 -27.47
C ALA A 106 2.96 45.25 -27.36
N GLN A 107 3.97 44.51 -27.82
CA GLN A 107 4.52 43.29 -27.20
C GLN A 107 3.55 42.17 -26.78
N THR A 108 3.54 41.10 -27.58
CA THR A 108 3.17 39.73 -27.22
C THR A 108 3.99 39.17 -26.05
N PRO A 109 3.37 38.34 -25.20
CA PRO A 109 3.86 36.96 -25.02
C PRO A 109 2.68 35.97 -25.14
N VAL A 110 2.59 35.18 -26.22
CA VAL A 110 3.06 33.78 -26.36
C VAL A 110 2.65 32.86 -25.17
N PRO A 111 1.87 31.78 -25.41
CA PRO A 111 1.33 30.89 -24.38
C PRO A 111 2.42 30.05 -23.69
N PRO A 112 2.21 29.57 -22.44
CA PRO A 112 3.17 28.66 -21.81
C PRO A 112 3.16 27.33 -22.56
N ALA A 113 4.20 27.16 -23.38
CA ALA A 113 4.61 25.91 -23.95
C ALA A 113 4.84 24.86 -22.85
N ALA A 114 4.50 23.60 -23.16
CA ALA A 114 4.98 22.44 -22.44
C ALA A 114 6.48 22.59 -22.12
N PRO A 115 6.98 22.18 -20.95
CA PRO A 115 8.40 22.28 -20.65
C PRO A 115 9.18 21.41 -21.65
N ALA A 116 9.80 22.09 -22.61
CA ALA A 116 10.86 21.55 -23.43
C ALA A 116 11.93 20.96 -22.50
N ALA A 117 12.35 19.74 -22.81
CA ALA A 117 13.48 19.08 -22.19
C ALA A 117 14.66 20.06 -22.06
N SER A 118 14.91 20.52 -20.83
CA SER A 118 16.00 21.44 -20.58
C SER A 118 17.32 20.67 -20.64
N PRO A 119 18.39 21.22 -21.25
CA PRO A 119 19.72 20.61 -21.34
C PRO A 119 20.46 20.46 -19.99
N GLY A 120 19.79 20.67 -18.85
CA GLY A 120 20.34 20.50 -17.49
C GLY A 120 20.06 19.15 -16.82
N GLY A 121 19.58 18.14 -17.57
CA GLY A 121 19.21 16.83 -17.02
C GLY A 121 20.40 16.01 -16.49
N GLN A 122 21.60 16.20 -17.03
CA GLN A 122 22.81 15.48 -16.58
C GLN A 122 23.33 16.03 -15.25
N ASP A 123 23.40 17.35 -15.10
CA ASP A 123 23.81 18.01 -13.84
C ASP A 123 22.82 17.71 -12.71
N PHE A 124 21.53 17.71 -13.03
CA PHE A 124 20.48 17.33 -12.09
C PHE A 124 20.64 15.88 -11.63
N ARG A 125 20.88 14.94 -12.55
CA ARG A 125 21.08 13.53 -12.21
C ARG A 125 22.30 13.34 -11.31
N ALA A 126 23.41 14.01 -11.60
CA ALA A 126 24.62 13.94 -10.78
C ALA A 126 24.36 14.46 -9.35
N LEU A 127 23.64 15.58 -9.22
CA LEU A 127 23.29 16.17 -7.93
C LEU A 127 22.34 15.30 -7.11
N VAL A 128 21.33 14.69 -7.75
CA VAL A 128 20.41 13.73 -7.10
C VAL A 128 21.17 12.52 -6.56
N LEU A 129 22.09 11.97 -7.35
CA LEU A 129 22.92 10.82 -6.93
C LEU A 129 23.87 11.17 -5.80
N GLN A 130 24.49 12.35 -5.83
CA GLN A 130 25.35 12.83 -4.74
C GLN A 130 24.57 12.95 -3.43
N LEU A 131 23.36 13.53 -3.47
CA LEU A 131 22.53 13.71 -2.28
C LEU A 131 21.97 12.37 -1.76
N ALA A 132 21.63 11.44 -2.67
CA ALA A 132 21.22 10.10 -2.29
C ALA A 132 22.37 9.29 -1.66
N GLY A 133 23.60 9.46 -2.15
CA GLY A 133 24.80 8.89 -1.53
C GLY A 133 25.08 9.43 -0.11
N GLN A 134 24.54 10.60 0.23
CA GLN A 134 24.56 11.15 1.60
C GLN A 134 23.42 10.60 2.48
N GLY A 135 22.61 9.66 1.97
CA GLY A 135 21.49 9.06 2.69
C GLY A 135 20.24 9.93 2.76
N LYS A 136 20.14 11.00 1.96
CA LYS A 136 18.96 11.88 1.94
C LYS A 136 17.79 11.21 1.26
N SER A 137 16.59 11.43 1.79
CA SER A 137 15.34 10.93 1.21
C SER A 137 14.95 11.68 -0.06
N ALA A 138 14.16 11.04 -0.92
CA ALA A 138 13.69 11.66 -2.18
C ALA A 138 12.95 12.99 -1.96
N GLN A 139 12.27 13.16 -0.84
CA GLN A 139 11.56 14.39 -0.47
C GLN A 139 12.53 15.53 -0.10
N GLU A 140 13.62 15.22 0.61
CA GLU A 140 14.65 16.20 0.97
C GLU A 140 15.46 16.60 -0.27
N ILE A 141 15.75 15.66 -1.16
CA ILE A 141 16.42 15.93 -2.44
C ILE A 141 15.56 16.82 -3.34
N ALA A 142 14.26 16.53 -3.44
CA ALA A 142 13.31 17.37 -4.18
C ALA A 142 13.28 18.81 -3.65
N SER A 143 13.27 18.97 -2.33
CA SER A 143 13.29 20.28 -1.67
C SER A 143 14.61 21.02 -1.91
N ALA A 144 15.75 20.32 -1.88
CA ALA A 144 17.07 20.90 -2.09
C ALA A 144 17.35 21.27 -3.57
N THR A 145 16.74 20.54 -4.50
CA THR A 145 16.94 20.73 -5.95
C THR A 145 15.89 21.62 -6.60
N GLY A 146 14.80 21.95 -5.88
CA GLY A 146 13.67 22.70 -6.41
C GLY A 146 12.88 21.92 -7.49
N ARG A 147 12.99 20.59 -7.49
CA ARG A 147 12.37 19.71 -8.49
C ARG A 147 11.26 18.89 -7.87
N PRO A 148 10.22 18.51 -8.64
CA PRO A 148 9.14 17.71 -8.12
C PRO A 148 9.67 16.33 -7.68
N ARG A 149 9.11 15.81 -6.59
CA ARG A 149 9.48 14.51 -6.01
C ARG A 149 9.47 13.38 -7.05
N GLY A 150 8.50 13.37 -7.97
CA GLY A 150 8.39 12.35 -9.01
C GLY A 150 9.59 12.30 -9.96
N GLU A 151 10.20 13.45 -10.31
CA GLU A 151 11.40 13.48 -11.15
C GLU A 151 12.61 12.90 -10.41
N VAL A 152 12.74 13.19 -9.11
CA VAL A 152 13.81 12.65 -8.26
C VAL A 152 13.67 11.12 -8.10
N GLU A 153 12.45 10.64 -7.83
CA GLU A 153 12.18 9.19 -7.71
C GLU A 153 12.47 8.45 -9.02
N LEU A 154 12.15 9.06 -10.17
CA LEU A 154 12.43 8.49 -11.48
C LEU A 154 13.94 8.35 -11.71
N VAL A 155 14.75 9.36 -11.36
CA VAL A 155 16.22 9.30 -11.49
C VAL A 155 16.84 8.25 -10.57
N LEU A 156 16.36 8.14 -9.33
CA LEU A 156 16.83 7.14 -8.37
C LEU A 156 16.43 5.72 -8.82
N GLY A 157 15.20 5.54 -9.29
CA GLY A 157 14.70 4.27 -9.81
C GLY A 157 15.47 3.77 -11.04
N LEU A 158 15.86 4.67 -11.95
CA LEU A 158 16.67 4.33 -13.12
C LEU A 158 18.12 3.96 -12.79
N THR A 159 18.62 4.32 -11.61
CA THR A 159 20.03 4.08 -11.22
C THR A 159 20.17 2.89 -10.27
N GLY A 160 19.14 2.52 -9.52
CA GLY A 160 19.13 1.31 -8.68
C GLY A 160 18.86 0.00 -9.44
N GLN A 161 18.66 0.06 -10.75
CA GLN A 161 18.27 -1.10 -11.59
C GLN A 161 19.40 -1.62 -12.50
N SER A 162 20.63 -1.17 -12.29
CA SER A 162 21.84 -1.61 -13.02
C SER A 162 22.77 -2.45 -12.15
#